data_AF-A0A8T6N6M3-F1
#
_entry.id   AF-A0A8T6N6M3-F1
#
_cell.length_a   1.000
_cell.length_b   1.000
_cell.length_c   1.000
_cell.angle_alpha   90.00
_cell.angle_beta   90.00
_cell.angle_gamma   90.00
#
_symmetry.space_group_name_H-M   'P 1'
#
loop_
_entity.id
_entity.type
_entity.pdbx_description
1 polymer ?
#
loop_
_entity_poly.entity_id
_entity_poly.type
_entity_poly.pdbx_seq_one_letter_code
_entity_poly.pdbx_strand_id
1 'polypeptide(L)'
;MGVGARKQWIEAGDIRATEPGYFWCEWFTGQHLSVDYRWTRKWNGSWEPISVWEGHNTSDNLSRFEKWVRQPLDTAPKLQKLWDLYDVEILNVEFIGKNVIEIHLRPSPDPQSASKTYPVWADDPVPNYEPDFEDADGHLAIPRLGFIIE
;
A
#
# COMPACT_ATOMS: atom_id res chain seq x y z
N MET A 1 -3.18 2.98 2.01
CA MET A 1 -3.89 4.14 2.63
C MET A 1 -3.79 4.10 4.14
N GLY A 2 -3.32 5.19 4.75
CA GLY A 2 -3.10 5.30 6.19
C GLY A 2 -4.35 5.50 7.04
N VAL A 3 -4.13 5.52 8.36
CA VAL A 3 -5.17 5.76 9.37
C VAL A 3 -5.83 7.12 9.19
N GLY A 4 -7.16 7.16 9.34
CA GLY A 4 -7.95 8.38 9.17
C GLY A 4 -8.32 8.71 7.71
N ALA A 5 -7.87 7.91 6.74
CA ALA A 5 -8.30 8.04 5.35
C ALA A 5 -9.81 7.78 5.21
N ARG A 6 -10.48 8.63 4.44
CA ARG A 6 -11.93 8.57 4.22
C ARG A 6 -12.29 8.97 2.79
N LYS A 7 -13.44 8.49 2.33
CA LYS A 7 -14.07 8.99 1.11
C LYS A 7 -14.78 10.30 1.42
N GLN A 8 -14.55 11.31 0.61
CA GLN A 8 -15.19 12.60 0.75
C GLN A 8 -15.45 13.22 -0.63
N TRP A 9 -16.61 13.83 -0.79
CA TRP A 9 -16.91 14.67 -1.94
C TRP A 9 -16.34 16.07 -1.72
N ILE A 10 -15.62 16.60 -2.72
CA ILE A 10 -15.04 17.95 -2.69
C ILE A 10 -15.51 18.68 -3.94
N GLU A 11 -16.19 19.82 -3.76
CA GLU A 11 -16.64 20.66 -4.87
C GLU A 11 -15.47 21.41 -5.52
N ALA A 12 -15.57 21.64 -6.82
CA ALA A 12 -14.55 22.38 -7.55
C ALA A 12 -14.35 23.78 -6.98
N GLY A 13 -13.13 24.08 -6.53
CA GLY A 13 -12.78 25.37 -5.92
C GLY A 13 -12.98 25.45 -4.40
N ASP A 14 -13.48 24.39 -3.76
CA ASP A 14 -13.61 24.36 -2.30
C ASP A 14 -12.25 24.08 -1.63
N ILE A 15 -11.63 25.15 -1.12
CA ILE A 15 -10.35 25.09 -0.39
C ILE A 15 -10.50 24.76 1.10
N ARG A 16 -11.74 24.56 1.60
CA ARG A 16 -12.04 24.33 3.02
C ARG A 16 -12.56 22.92 3.30
N ALA A 17 -12.92 22.16 2.27
CA ALA A 17 -13.41 20.79 2.42
C ALA A 17 -12.38 19.87 3.10
N THR A 18 -11.08 20.05 2.84
CA THR A 18 -10.02 19.25 3.47
C THR A 18 -9.57 19.88 4.77
N GLU A 19 -9.58 19.09 5.85
CA GLU A 19 -9.13 19.52 7.17
C GLU A 19 -7.62 19.82 7.19
N PRO A 20 -7.16 20.77 8.03
CA PRO A 20 -5.73 20.99 8.24
C PRO A 20 -5.00 19.69 8.62
N GLY A 21 -3.85 19.45 8.00
CA GLY A 21 -3.07 18.22 8.22
C GLY A 21 -3.47 17.05 7.32
N TYR A 22 -4.57 17.17 6.56
CA TYR A 22 -4.96 16.21 5.54
C TYR A 22 -4.62 16.74 4.15
N PHE A 23 -4.47 15.82 3.21
CA PHE A 23 -4.45 16.09 1.78
C PHE A 23 -5.51 15.23 1.10
N TRP A 24 -5.93 15.63 -0.10
CA TRP A 24 -6.86 14.84 -0.91
C TRP A 24 -6.15 14.32 -2.15
N CYS A 25 -6.63 13.18 -2.62
CA CYS A 25 -6.34 12.66 -3.95
C CYS A 25 -7.68 12.26 -4.59
N GLU A 26 -7.69 12.13 -5.92
CA GLU A 26 -8.84 11.59 -6.63
C GLU A 26 -9.14 10.17 -6.14
N TRP A 27 -10.42 9.86 -5.95
CA TRP A 27 -10.84 8.52 -5.59
C TRP A 27 -10.75 7.60 -6.81
N PHE A 28 -9.88 6.60 -6.73
CA PHE A 28 -9.71 5.60 -7.78
C PHE A 28 -10.41 4.29 -7.44
N THR A 29 -10.75 3.52 -8.46
CA THR A 29 -11.31 2.16 -8.34
C THR A 29 -10.49 1.17 -9.15
N GLY A 30 -10.28 -0.04 -8.62
CA GLY A 30 -9.53 -1.10 -9.29
C GLY A 30 -8.78 -1.97 -8.29
N GLN A 31 -7.84 -2.77 -8.79
CA GLN A 31 -6.93 -3.55 -7.95
C GLN A 31 -6.02 -2.63 -7.14
N HIS A 32 -5.86 -2.94 -5.85
CA HIS A 32 -4.90 -2.27 -5.00
C HIS A 32 -3.60 -3.06 -5.01
N LEU A 33 -2.55 -2.52 -5.63
CA LEU A 33 -1.25 -3.18 -5.73
C LEU A 33 -0.20 -2.42 -4.93
N SER A 34 0.63 -3.13 -4.17
CA SER A 34 1.89 -2.62 -3.63
C SER A 34 3.03 -3.29 -4.39
N VAL A 35 3.89 -2.49 -5.03
CA VAL A 35 4.93 -2.99 -5.93
C VAL A 35 6.28 -2.42 -5.55
N ASP A 36 7.23 -3.32 -5.27
CA ASP A 36 8.63 -2.94 -5.14
C ASP A 36 9.27 -2.89 -6.53
N TYR A 37 9.91 -1.77 -6.87
CA TYR A 37 10.70 -1.58 -8.08
C TYR A 37 12.17 -1.34 -7.76
N ARG A 38 13.04 -1.83 -8.64
CA ARG A 38 14.47 -1.53 -8.63
C ARG A 38 14.88 -0.83 -9.92
N TRP A 39 15.72 0.19 -9.81
CA TRP A 39 16.31 0.85 -10.97
C TRP A 39 17.29 -0.08 -11.68
N THR A 40 17.15 -0.23 -12.98
CA THR A 40 18.11 -0.91 -13.85
C THR A 40 18.66 0.06 -14.88
N ARG A 41 19.96 -0.01 -15.16
CA ARG A 41 20.58 0.79 -16.24
C ARG A 41 20.42 0.18 -17.64
N LYS A 42 19.63 -0.90 -17.76
CA LYS A 42 19.34 -1.53 -19.05
C LYS A 42 18.51 -0.58 -19.92
N TRP A 43 18.74 -0.62 -21.24
CA TRP A 43 17.90 0.02 -22.26
C TRP A 43 17.66 1.54 -22.17
N ASN A 44 18.46 2.31 -21.41
CA ASN A 44 18.35 3.75 -21.08
C ASN A 44 17.97 4.06 -19.62
N GLY A 45 17.74 3.03 -18.80
CA GLY A 45 17.26 3.22 -17.44
C GLY A 45 15.79 2.84 -17.31
N SER A 46 15.43 1.91 -16.44
CA SER A 46 14.01 1.62 -16.15
C SER A 46 13.82 1.17 -14.72
N TRP A 47 12.60 1.37 -14.21
CA TRP A 47 12.15 0.75 -12.98
C TRP A 47 11.56 -0.62 -13.32
N GLU A 48 12.18 -1.69 -12.81
CA GLU A 48 11.70 -3.06 -13.01
C GLU A 48 11.08 -3.60 -11.72
N PRO A 49 9.91 -4.24 -11.77
CA PRO A 49 9.26 -4.80 -10.60
C PRO A 49 10.06 -5.98 -10.05
N ILE A 50 10.19 -6.06 -8.74
CA ILE A 50 10.84 -7.17 -8.03
C ILE A 50 9.90 -7.90 -7.06
N SER A 51 8.78 -7.27 -6.69
CA SER A 51 7.74 -7.86 -5.84
C SER A 51 6.41 -7.18 -6.15
N VAL A 52 5.32 -7.95 -6.22
CA VAL A 52 3.95 -7.43 -6.41
C VAL A 52 3.03 -8.10 -5.40
N TRP A 53 2.28 -7.28 -4.67
CA TRP A 53 1.27 -7.71 -3.71
C TRP A 53 -0.07 -7.04 -4.03
N GLU A 54 -1.15 -7.82 -4.01
CA GLU A 54 -2.52 -7.30 -4.09
C GLU A 54 -3.12 -7.24 -2.69
N GLY A 55 -3.49 -6.03 -2.27
CA GLY A 55 -4.17 -5.78 -1.01
C GLY A 55 -5.68 -5.85 -1.17
N HIS A 56 -6.34 -6.64 -0.32
CA HIS A 56 -7.80 -6.70 -0.24
C HIS A 56 -8.27 -6.02 1.02
N ASN A 57 -9.09 -4.97 0.88
CA ASN A 57 -9.76 -4.29 1.98
C ASN A 57 -11.25 -4.09 1.64
N THR A 58 -12.00 -3.55 2.60
CA THR A 58 -13.41 -3.21 2.39
C THR A 58 -13.58 -1.75 1.99
N SER A 59 -14.69 -1.43 1.33
CA SER A 59 -15.01 -0.05 0.94
C SER A 59 -15.13 0.91 2.13
N ASP A 60 -15.38 0.37 3.31
CA ASP A 60 -15.77 1.09 4.52
C ASP A 60 -14.59 1.29 5.47
N ASN A 61 -13.53 0.48 5.31
CA ASN A 61 -12.30 0.62 6.07
C ASN A 61 -11.07 0.57 5.15
N LEU A 62 -10.56 1.74 4.81
CA LEU A 62 -9.47 1.90 3.85
C LEU A 62 -8.10 1.46 4.40
N SER A 63 -7.95 1.42 5.74
CA SER A 63 -6.71 1.04 6.42
C SER A 63 -6.70 -0.41 6.91
N ARG A 64 -7.86 -1.05 7.06
CA ARG A 64 -7.98 -2.43 7.55
C ARG A 64 -8.06 -3.41 6.38
N PHE A 65 -6.92 -4.01 6.05
CA PHE A 65 -6.84 -5.07 5.04
C PHE A 65 -7.28 -6.42 5.61
N GLU A 66 -7.98 -7.20 4.78
CA GLU A 66 -8.38 -8.58 5.04
C GLU A 66 -7.24 -9.55 4.71
N LYS A 67 -6.49 -9.27 3.63
CA LYS A 67 -5.36 -10.09 3.19
C LYS A 67 -4.50 -9.36 2.17
N TRP A 68 -3.29 -9.86 2.01
CA TRP A 68 -2.40 -9.55 0.89
C TRP A 68 -2.04 -10.84 0.15
N VAL A 69 -2.02 -10.78 -1.18
CA VAL A 69 -1.72 -11.94 -2.04
C VAL A 69 -0.59 -11.58 -2.99
N ARG A 70 0.45 -12.41 -3.04
CA ARG A 70 1.57 -12.23 -3.96
C ARG A 70 1.10 -12.48 -5.39
N GLN A 71 1.44 -11.57 -6.29
CA GLN A 71 1.08 -11.63 -7.71
C GLN A 71 2.33 -11.84 -8.60
N PRO A 72 2.14 -12.38 -9.83
CA PRO A 72 3.19 -12.42 -10.84
C PRO A 72 3.74 -11.02 -11.18
N LEU A 73 5.04 -10.91 -11.48
CA LEU A 73 5.68 -9.60 -11.74
C LEU A 73 5.13 -8.85 -12.96
N ASP A 74 4.57 -9.56 -13.94
CA ASP A 74 3.98 -8.97 -15.14
C ASP A 74 2.61 -8.32 -14.90
N THR A 75 2.04 -8.48 -13.69
CA THR A 75 0.86 -7.73 -13.24
C THR A 75 1.18 -6.29 -12.82
N ALA A 76 2.46 -5.99 -12.55
CA ALA A 76 2.89 -4.66 -12.13
C ALA A 76 2.61 -3.60 -13.22
N PRO A 77 2.01 -2.45 -12.87
CA PRO A 77 1.95 -1.29 -13.76
C PRO A 77 3.35 -0.82 -14.17
N LYS A 78 3.51 -0.32 -15.40
CA LYS A 78 4.81 0.28 -15.79
C LYS A 78 4.98 1.62 -15.10
N LEU A 79 6.05 1.75 -14.30
CA LEU A 79 6.40 3.02 -13.67
C LEU A 79 7.08 3.94 -14.69
N GLN A 80 6.36 4.97 -15.13
CA GLN A 80 6.92 6.01 -16.01
C GLN A 80 7.22 7.26 -15.19
N LYS A 81 8.33 7.94 -15.50
CA LYS A 81 8.65 9.31 -15.02
C LYS A 81 9.01 9.45 -13.54
N LEU A 82 9.93 8.63 -13.03
CA LEU A 82 10.59 8.82 -11.72
C LEU A 82 12.10 8.70 -11.85
N TRP A 83 12.67 9.36 -12.87
CA TRP A 83 14.09 9.30 -13.17
C TRP A 83 14.92 9.95 -12.08
N ASP A 84 14.42 11.02 -11.46
CA ASP A 84 15.15 11.75 -10.42
C ASP A 84 15.37 10.95 -9.14
N LEU A 85 14.76 9.76 -9.02
CA LEU A 85 14.91 8.83 -7.91
C LEU A 85 15.82 7.64 -8.25
N TYR A 86 16.61 7.71 -9.35
CA TYR A 86 17.41 6.57 -9.84
C TYR A 86 18.46 6.06 -8.84
N ASP A 87 18.83 6.89 -7.86
CA ASP A 87 19.79 6.60 -6.80
C ASP A 87 19.14 5.95 -5.56
N VAL A 88 17.80 5.92 -5.51
CA VAL A 88 17.07 5.13 -4.53
C VAL A 88 17.11 3.66 -4.94
N GLU A 89 17.58 2.79 -4.04
CA GLU A 89 17.81 1.38 -4.37
C GLU A 89 16.50 0.65 -4.73
N ILE A 90 15.45 0.86 -3.91
CA ILE A 90 14.14 0.25 -4.08
C ILE A 90 13.07 1.29 -3.76
N LEU A 91 12.09 1.41 -4.66
CA LEU A 91 10.84 2.13 -4.41
C LEU A 91 9.74 1.12 -4.15
N ASN A 92 8.95 1.31 -3.10
CA ASN A 92 7.65 0.68 -2.99
C ASN A 92 6.59 1.68 -3.48
N VAL A 93 5.77 1.27 -4.44
CA VAL A 93 4.74 2.11 -5.05
C VAL A 93 3.39 1.44 -4.89
N GLU A 94 2.47 2.13 -4.22
CA GLU A 94 1.07 1.71 -4.11
C GLU A 94 0.26 2.25 -5.30
N PHE A 95 -0.57 1.38 -5.88
CA PHE A 95 -1.46 1.69 -6.99
C PHE A 95 -2.90 1.34 -6.66
N ILE A 96 -3.84 2.11 -7.21
CA ILE A 96 -5.20 1.65 -7.44
C ILE A 96 -5.44 1.66 -8.96
N GLY A 97 -5.65 0.47 -9.52
CA GLY A 97 -5.70 0.27 -10.97
C GLY A 97 -4.35 0.61 -11.62
N LYS A 98 -4.30 1.70 -12.40
CA LYS A 98 -3.06 2.20 -13.03
C LYS A 98 -2.52 3.48 -12.39
N ASN A 99 -3.22 4.01 -11.39
CA ASN A 99 -2.89 5.28 -10.77
C ASN A 99 -2.04 5.05 -9.54
N VAL A 100 -0.93 5.78 -9.44
CA VAL A 100 -0.09 5.82 -8.23
C VAL A 100 -0.83 6.58 -7.14
N ILE A 101 -0.90 6.00 -5.94
CA ILE A 101 -1.51 6.64 -4.76
C ILE A 101 -0.50 6.96 -3.66
N GLU A 102 0.61 6.21 -3.56
CA GLU A 102 1.65 6.43 -2.56
C GLU A 102 3.00 5.87 -3.06
N ILE A 103 4.10 6.50 -2.64
CA ILE A 103 5.46 6.05 -2.95
C ILE A 103 6.29 6.11 -1.66
N HIS A 104 6.90 4.99 -1.28
CA HIS A 104 7.91 4.91 -0.24
C HIS A 104 9.31 4.76 -0.87
N LEU A 105 10.28 5.49 -0.34
CA LEU A 105 11.70 5.41 -0.75
C LEU A 105 12.44 4.24 -0.06
N ARG A 106 11.73 3.12 0.11
CA ARG A 106 12.18 1.89 0.78
C ARG A 106 11.33 0.72 0.26
N PRO A 107 11.80 -0.55 0.38
CA PRO A 107 10.95 -1.71 0.10
C PRO A 107 9.75 -1.79 1.06
N SER A 108 8.72 -2.53 0.65
CA SER A 108 7.65 -2.97 1.57
C SER A 108 8.27 -3.74 2.75
N PRO A 109 7.82 -3.46 4.00
CA PRO A 109 8.30 -4.15 5.19
C PRO A 109 7.66 -5.53 5.36
N ASP A 110 6.66 -5.87 4.55
CA ASP A 110 5.80 -7.05 4.74
C ASP A 110 6.54 -8.38 4.41
N PRO A 111 6.05 -9.54 4.90
CA PRO A 111 6.75 -10.82 4.80
C PRO A 111 7.04 -11.26 3.36
N GLN A 112 8.24 -10.98 2.87
CA GLN A 112 8.63 -11.26 1.48
C GLN A 112 8.66 -12.78 1.16
N SER A 113 8.76 -13.66 2.16
CA SER A 113 8.77 -15.12 1.96
C SER A 113 7.39 -15.74 1.76
N ALA A 114 6.30 -15.03 2.10
CA ALA A 114 4.95 -15.57 2.01
C ALA A 114 4.34 -15.42 0.61
N SER A 115 3.38 -16.28 0.29
CA SER A 115 2.51 -16.16 -0.88
C SER A 115 1.20 -15.43 -0.54
N LYS A 116 0.74 -15.54 0.70
CA LYS A 116 -0.37 -14.75 1.24
C LYS A 116 -0.10 -14.38 2.68
N THR A 117 -0.61 -13.22 3.08
CA THR A 117 -0.62 -12.79 4.47
C THR A 117 -2.01 -12.32 4.86
N TYR A 118 -2.42 -12.64 6.08
CA TYR A 118 -3.69 -12.22 6.66
C TYR A 118 -3.37 -11.41 7.92
N PRO A 119 -3.57 -10.07 7.90
CA PRO A 119 -3.46 -9.27 9.10
C PRO A 119 -4.39 -9.80 10.19
N VAL A 120 -3.87 -9.96 11.40
CA VAL A 120 -4.67 -10.31 12.58
C VAL A 120 -4.89 -9.05 13.40
N TRP A 121 -6.15 -8.67 13.57
CA TRP A 121 -6.60 -7.51 14.32
C TRP A 121 -7.02 -7.91 15.74
N ALA A 122 -7.02 -6.96 16.67
CA ALA A 122 -7.29 -7.22 18.08
C ALA A 122 -8.70 -7.77 18.39
N ASP A 123 -9.63 -7.62 17.46
CA ASP A 123 -11.01 -8.14 17.53
C ASP A 123 -11.20 -9.45 16.74
N ASP A 124 -10.16 -10.01 16.13
CA ASP A 124 -10.24 -11.28 15.41
C ASP A 124 -10.19 -12.47 16.40
N PRO A 125 -10.99 -13.54 16.18
CA PRO A 125 -11.08 -14.67 17.10
C PRO A 125 -9.92 -15.69 16.96
N VAL A 126 -8.74 -15.27 16.48
CA VAL A 126 -7.66 -16.18 16.06
C VAL A 126 -6.52 -16.26 17.09
N PRO A 127 -6.17 -17.47 17.59
CA PRO A 127 -5.17 -17.60 18.65
C PRO A 127 -3.71 -17.68 18.18
N ASN A 128 -3.43 -18.06 16.93
CA ASN A 128 -2.07 -18.31 16.44
C ASN A 128 -1.72 -17.39 15.27
N TYR A 129 -0.70 -16.56 15.45
CA TYR A 129 -0.16 -15.64 14.44
C TYR A 129 1.30 -15.31 14.73
N GLU A 130 2.02 -14.84 13.72
CA GLU A 130 3.35 -14.25 13.88
C GLU A 130 3.21 -12.82 14.39
N PRO A 131 3.77 -12.47 15.57
CA PRO A 131 3.61 -11.14 16.14
C PRO A 131 4.26 -10.05 15.28
N ASP A 132 3.51 -9.01 15.00
CA ASP A 132 3.97 -7.80 14.31
C ASP A 132 2.99 -6.68 14.65
N PHE A 133 3.17 -6.09 15.82
CA PHE A 133 2.22 -5.15 16.39
C PHE A 133 2.28 -3.79 15.68
N GLU A 134 1.11 -3.26 15.34
CA GLU A 134 0.94 -1.94 14.73
C GLU A 134 -0.36 -1.30 15.22
N ASP A 135 -0.25 -0.13 15.87
CA ASP A 135 -1.38 0.66 16.37
C ASP A 135 -1.41 2.08 15.80
N ALA A 136 -0.55 2.37 14.82
CA ALA A 136 -0.33 3.68 14.21
C ALA A 136 -0.11 4.77 15.25
N ASP A 137 0.87 4.57 16.14
CA ASP A 137 1.18 5.46 17.26
C ASP A 137 -0.05 5.73 18.17
N GLY A 138 -0.89 4.72 18.34
CA GLY A 138 -2.13 4.79 19.11
C GLY A 138 -3.34 5.40 18.38
N HIS A 139 -3.25 5.64 17.07
CA HIS A 139 -4.36 6.16 16.27
C HIS A 139 -5.31 5.07 15.74
N LEU A 140 -4.94 3.79 15.81
CA LEU A 140 -5.85 2.67 15.54
C LEU A 140 -6.67 2.31 16.78
N ALA A 141 -7.99 2.43 16.67
CA ALA A 141 -8.91 1.95 17.71
C ALA A 141 -8.84 0.42 17.89
N ILE A 142 -8.53 -0.30 16.81
CA ILE A 142 -8.35 -1.75 16.77
C ILE A 142 -6.96 -1.99 16.16
N PRO A 143 -5.93 -2.25 16.99
CA PRO A 143 -4.57 -2.44 16.48
C PRO A 143 -4.43 -3.78 15.75
N ARG A 144 -3.44 -3.86 14.87
CA ARG A 144 -3.00 -5.11 14.26
C ARG A 144 -2.02 -5.78 15.22
N LEU A 145 -2.27 -7.04 15.53
CA LEU A 145 -1.45 -7.86 16.42
C LEU A 145 -0.31 -8.57 15.68
N GLY A 146 -0.52 -8.89 14.40
CA GLY A 146 0.46 -9.61 13.60
C GLY A 146 -0.11 -10.13 12.29
N PHE A 147 0.43 -11.24 11.82
CA PHE A 147 0.01 -11.89 10.57
C PHE A 147 -0.11 -13.41 10.70
N ILE A 148 -1.04 -13.98 9.94
CA ILE A 148 -0.97 -15.38 9.52
C ILE A 148 -0.35 -15.40 8.13
N ILE A 149 0.65 -16.26 7.90
CA ILE A 149 1.33 -16.38 6.62
C ILE A 149 1.08 -17.76 5.97
N GLU A 150 0.89 -17.79 4.65
CA GLU A 150 0.75 -18.99 3.80
C GLU A 150 1.75 -19.01 2.65
#